data_AF-A0A0R1YLU5-F1
#
_entry.id   AF-A0A0R1YLU5-F1
#
_cell.length_a   1.000
_cell.length_b   1.000
_cell.length_c   1.000
_cell.angle_alpha   90.00
_cell.angle_beta   90.00
_cell.angle_gamma   90.00
#
_symmetry.space_group_name_H-M   'P 1'
#
loop_
_entity.id
_entity.type
_entity.pdbx_description
1 polymer ?
#
loop_
_entity_poly.entity_id
_entity_poly.type
_entity_poly.pdbx_seq_one_letter_code
_entity_poly.pdbx_strand_id
1 'polypeptide(L)' 'MKSKGFILLESIIAMFISFLGVTILTLVVVEGKKMEKNMEIHTDRAVAMHMMNENNLNSVKIHDRIYYLNEKDED' A
#
# COMPACT_ATOMS: atom_id res chain seq x y z
N MET A 1 26.34 -27.65 33.15
CA MET A 1 26.53 -27.32 31.72
C MET A 1 25.26 -27.40 30.87
N LYS A 2 24.29 -28.29 31.16
CA LYS A 2 23.06 -28.47 30.33
C LYS A 2 22.18 -27.22 30.15
N SER A 3 22.03 -26.39 31.18
CA SER A 3 21.16 -25.19 31.14
C SER A 3 21.70 -24.05 30.25
N LYS A 4 23.03 -23.88 30.14
CA LYS A 4 23.63 -22.81 29.33
C LYS A 4 23.41 -23.01 27.82
N GLY A 5 23.46 -24.26 27.34
CA GLY A 5 23.20 -24.58 25.93
C GLY A 5 21.73 -24.41 25.54
N PHE A 6 20.82 -24.70 26.47
CA PHE A 6 19.39 -24.50 26.28
C PHE A 6 19.02 -23.01 26.14
N ILE A 7 19.55 -22.16 27.03
CA ILE A 7 19.34 -20.70 26.96
C ILE A 7 19.88 -20.12 25.64
N LEU A 8 21.02 -20.63 25.17
CA LEU A 8 21.64 -20.16 23.92
C LEU A 8 20.79 -20.52 22.70
N LEU A 9 20.21 -21.73 22.67
CA LEU A 9 19.27 -22.14 21.62
C LEU A 9 17.98 -21.30 21.63
N GLU A 10 17.38 -21.10 22.81
CA GLU A 10 16.19 -20.25 22.95
C GLU A 10 16.46 -18.82 22.49
N SER A 11 17.64 -18.28 22.80
CA SER A 11 18.05 -16.93 22.40
C SER A 11 18.19 -16.81 20.88
N ILE A 12 18.77 -17.83 20.22
CA ILE A 12 18.87 -17.87 18.76
C ILE A 12 17.47 -17.91 18.13
N ILE A 13 16.58 -18.77 18.63
CA ILE A 13 15.20 -18.88 18.13
C ILE A 13 14.46 -17.55 18.31
N ALA A 14 14.54 -16.93 19.49
CA ALA A 14 13.92 -15.64 19.77
C ALA A 14 14.47 -14.53 18.84
N MET A 15 15.78 -14.54 18.58
CA MET A 15 16.41 -13.62 17.64
C MET A 15 15.89 -13.81 16.21
N PHE A 16 15.79 -15.06 15.73
CA PHE A 16 15.22 -15.38 14.42
C PHE A 16 13.76 -14.90 14.29
N ILE A 17 12.92 -15.18 15.30
CA ILE A 17 11.52 -14.73 15.32
C ILE A 17 11.45 -13.20 15.28
N SER A 18 12.34 -12.52 16.01
CA SER A 18 12.39 -11.05 16.02
C SER A 18 12.73 -10.49 14.63
N PHE A 19 13.72 -11.07 13.93
CA PHE A 19 14.04 -10.65 12.56
C PHE A 19 12.88 -10.87 11.59
N LEU A 20 12.22 -12.02 11.68
CA LEU A 20 11.03 -12.32 10.87
C LEU A 20 9.92 -11.30 11.14
N GLY A 21 9.66 -10.98 12.40
CA GLY A 21 8.67 -9.98 12.81
C GLY A 21 8.94 -8.61 12.20
N VAL A 22 10.18 -8.13 12.30
CA VAL A 22 10.57 -6.83 11.72
C VAL A 22 10.46 -6.84 10.19
N THR A 23 10.82 -7.95 9.55
CA THR A 23 10.75 -8.10 8.08
C THR A 23 9.31 -8.05 7.60
N ILE A 24 8.41 -8.82 8.24
CA ILE A 24 6.99 -8.85 7.92
C ILE A 24 6.37 -7.47 8.15
N LEU A 25 6.66 -6.83 9.30
CA LEU A 25 6.14 -5.49 9.59
C LEU A 25 6.56 -4.49 8.52
N THR A 26 7.82 -4.54 8.09
CA THR A 26 8.34 -3.65 7.06
C THR A 26 7.62 -3.86 5.73
N LEU A 27 7.44 -5.11 5.31
CA LEU A 27 6.71 -5.45 4.09
C LEU A 27 5.26 -4.95 4.15
N VAL A 28 4.55 -5.22 5.25
CA VAL A 28 3.17 -4.77 5.44
C VAL A 28 3.05 -3.26 5.38
N VAL A 29 3.98 -2.51 5.99
CA VAL A 29 3.96 -1.04 5.93
C VAL A 29 4.22 -0.53 4.52
N VAL A 30 5.19 -1.11 3.81
CA VAL A 30 5.54 -0.69 2.44
C VAL A 30 4.42 -1.02 1.46
N GLU A 31 3.92 -2.24 1.48
CA GLU A 31 2.82 -2.67 0.62
C GLU A 31 1.51 -1.96 0.97
N GLY A 32 1.25 -1.72 2.26
CA GLY A 32 0.08 -0.96 2.72
C GLY A 32 0.05 0.44 2.13
N LYS A 33 1.17 1.17 2.18
CA LYS A 33 1.26 2.51 1.57
C LYS A 33 1.08 2.49 0.05
N LYS A 34 1.62 1.46 -0.62
CA LYS A 34 1.44 1.30 -2.07
C LYS A 34 -0.01 1.00 -2.42
N MET A 35 -0.67 0.14 -1.64
CA MET A 35 -2.07 -0.21 -1.81
C MET A 35 -2.99 0.99 -1.58
N GLU A 36 -2.74 1.77 -0.53
CA GLU A 36 -3.49 3.01 -0.22
C GLU A 36 -3.46 3.97 -1.40
N LYS A 37 -2.27 4.27 -1.93
CA LYS A 37 -2.11 5.15 -3.10
C LYS A 37 -2.82 4.62 -4.35
N ASN A 38 -2.75 3.31 -4.59
CA ASN A 38 -3.43 2.71 -5.75
C ASN A 38 -4.95 2.78 -5.60
N MET A 39 -5.46 2.53 -4.39
CA MET A 39 -6.88 2.62 -4.09
C MET A 39 -7.38 4.06 -4.23
N GLU A 40 -6.63 5.03 -3.68
CA GLU A 40 -6.91 6.46 -3.81
C GLU A 40 -7.05 6.86 -5.30
N ILE A 41 -6.08 6.52 -6.15
CA ILE A 41 -6.12 6.83 -7.58
C ILE A 41 -7.35 6.21 -8.26
N HIS A 42 -7.68 4.96 -7.91
CA HIS A 42 -8.81 4.25 -8.50
C HIS A 42 -10.14 4.89 -8.09
N THR A 43 -10.30 5.20 -6.81
CA THR A 43 -11.49 5.87 -6.28
C THR A 43 -11.63 7.28 -6.84
N ASP A 44 -10.55 8.07 -6.85
CA ASP A 44 -10.55 9.42 -7.44
C ASP A 44 -10.95 9.38 -8.91
N ARG A 45 -10.43 8.41 -9.68
CA ARG A 45 -10.81 8.26 -11.09
C ARG A 45 -12.29 7.94 -11.27
N ALA A 46 -12.83 7.03 -10.45
CA ALA A 46 -14.25 6.69 -10.49
C ALA A 46 -15.13 7.91 -10.16
N VAL A 47 -14.75 8.68 -9.15
CA VAL A 47 -15.43 9.92 -8.75
C VAL A 47 -15.33 10.97 -9.85
N ALA A 48 -14.14 11.17 -10.44
CA ALA A 48 -13.94 12.11 -11.53
C ALA A 48 -14.81 11.77 -12.74
N MET A 49 -14.86 10.49 -13.13
CA MET A 49 -15.71 10.02 -14.23
C MET A 49 -17.20 10.28 -13.95
N HIS A 50 -17.65 10.00 -12.73
CA HIS A 50 -19.04 10.27 -12.34
C HIS A 50 -19.36 11.77 -12.39
N MET A 51 -18.52 12.62 -11.80
CA MET A 51 -18.70 14.08 -11.81
C MET A 51 -18.68 14.65 -13.23
N MET A 52 -17.77 14.19 -14.09
CA MET A 52 -17.66 14.64 -15.47
C MET A 52 -18.92 14.28 -16.28
N ASN A 53 -19.43 13.06 -16.11
CA ASN A 53 -20.64 12.61 -16.79
C ASN A 53 -21.90 13.35 -16.35
N GLU A 54 -22.06 13.63 -15.05
CA GLU A 54 -23.26 14.34 -14.54
C GLU A 54 -23.25 15.84 -14.88
N ASN A 55 -22.07 16.46 -14.92
CA ASN A 55 -21.92 17.91 -15.08
C ASN A 55 -21.47 18.33 -16.50
N ASN A 56 -21.37 17.39 -17.45
CA ASN A 56 -20.84 17.61 -18.80
C ASN A 56 -19.47 18.33 -18.81
N LEU A 57 -18.57 17.90 -17.92
CA LEU A 57 -17.22 18.47 -17.81
C LEU A 57 -16.22 17.62 -18.59
N ASN A 58 -15.26 18.27 -19.26
CA ASN A 58 -14.21 17.58 -20.02
C ASN A 58 -13.01 17.17 -19.15
N SER A 59 -12.84 17.83 -17.99
CA SER A 59 -11.84 17.50 -17.00
C SER A 59 -12.27 17.94 -15.60
N VAL A 60 -11.79 17.22 -14.58
CA VAL A 60 -12.00 17.55 -13.17
C VAL A 60 -10.67 17.37 -12.43
N LYS A 61 -10.37 18.33 -11.54
CA LYS A 61 -9.23 18.22 -10.62
C LYS A 61 -9.70 17.61 -9.30
N ILE A 62 -9.11 16.48 -8.91
CA ILE A 62 -9.31 15.85 -7.60
C ILE A 62 -7.96 15.75 -6.92
N HIS A 63 -7.89 16.23 -5.68
CA HIS A 63 -6.64 16.42 -4.93
C HIS A 63 -5.59 17.16 -5.79
N ASP A 64 -4.51 16.47 -6.15
CA ASP A 64 -3.39 17.02 -6.92
C ASP A 64 -3.37 16.54 -8.38
N ARG A 65 -4.39 15.81 -8.84
CA ARG A 65 -4.47 15.23 -10.20
C ARG A 65 -5.62 15.81 -11.01
N ILE A 66 -5.38 16.00 -12.30
CA ILE A 66 -6.41 16.38 -13.27
C ILE A 66 -6.75 15.14 -14.08
N TYR A 67 -8.03 14.78 -14.07
CA TYR A 67 -8.57 13.66 -14.82
C TYR A 67 -9.29 14.21 -16.06
N TYR A 68 -9.15 13.53 -17.18
CA TYR A 68 -9.77 13.93 -18.46
C TYR A 68 -10.77 12.86 -18.93
N LEU A 69 -11.85 13.30 -19.57
CA LEU A 69 -12.91 12.42 -20.05
C LEU A 69 -12.43 11.40 -21.12
N ASN A 70 -11.35 11.72 -21.84
CA ASN A 70 -10.81 10.92 -22.95
C ASN A 70 -9.48 10.22 -22.64
N GLU A 71 -9.12 10.05 -21.37
CA GLU A 71 -7.93 9.29 -20.99
C GLU A 71 -8.18 7.80 -21.24
N LYS A 72 -7.97 7.36 -22.50
CA LYS A 72 -7.88 5.95 -22.87
C LYS A 72 -6.72 5.35 -22.09
N ASP A 73 -7.01 4.27 -21.37
CA ASP A 73 -6.04 3.42 -20.69
C ASP A 73 -4.95 2.97 -21.67
N GLU A 74 -3.82 3.67 -21.70
CA GLU A 74 -2.57 3.12 -22.19
C GLU A 74 -1.83 2.55 -20.97
N ASP A 75 -2.07 1.26 -20.73
CA ASP A 75 -1.23 0.38 -19.89
C ASP A 75 0.11 0.08 -20.57
#